data_AF-A0A1I5BVX5-F1
#
_entry.id   AF-A0A1I5BVX5-F1
#
_cell.length_a   1.000
_cell.length_b   1.000
_cell.length_c   1.000
_cell.angle_alpha   90.00
_cell.angle_beta   90.00
_cell.angle_gamma   90.00
#
_symmetry.space_group_name_H-M   'P 1'
#
loop_
_entity.id
_entity.type
_entity.pdbx_description
1 polymer ?
#
loop_
_entity_poly.entity_id
_entity_poly.type
_entity_poly.pdbx_seq_one_letter_code
_entity_poly.pdbx_strand_id
1 'polypeptide(L)'
;MQVDFYHLTSPLDRVLPRIAERVVQTGGRLLIVAEPEEQRVALDRLLWSYAPESFLPHAQAGSTDDTAQPILITQDIQEAAPANAARNVAVVDGRWRDLILTFDRAFHIFDDEAIREARLAWKALADRDGIERRYWKQNDSGRWEQAA
;
A
#
# COMPACT_ATOMS: atom_id res chain seq x y z
N MET A 1 14.95 -4.56 1.95
CA MET A 1 13.60 -3.98 1.78
C MET A 1 13.03 -4.49 0.47
N GLN A 2 11.75 -4.88 0.45
CA GLN A 2 11.05 -5.28 -0.77
C GLN A 2 10.10 -4.17 -1.24
N VAL A 3 10.13 -3.79 -2.51
CA VAL A 3 9.20 -2.85 -3.13
C VAL A 3 8.43 -3.55 -4.25
N ASP A 4 7.15 -3.82 -3.99
CA ASP A 4 6.23 -4.37 -4.97
C ASP A 4 5.51 -3.23 -5.71
N PHE A 5 5.74 -3.13 -7.01
CA PHE A 5 5.06 -2.21 -7.93
C PHE A 5 3.83 -2.91 -8.50
N TYR A 6 2.64 -2.52 -8.04
CA TYR A 6 1.36 -3.07 -8.49
C TYR A 6 0.71 -2.17 -9.54
N HIS A 7 0.72 -2.61 -10.79
CA HIS A 7 0.00 -1.94 -11.87
C HIS A 7 -1.46 -2.41 -11.90
N LEU A 8 -2.38 -1.50 -11.63
CA LEU A 8 -3.81 -1.75 -11.59
C LEU A 8 -4.41 -1.81 -12.99
N THR A 9 -4.88 -3.00 -13.35
CA THR A 9 -5.86 -3.22 -14.43
C THR A 9 -7.25 -3.58 -13.90
N SER A 10 -7.39 -3.60 -12.57
CA SER A 10 -8.65 -3.75 -11.82
C SER A 10 -8.77 -2.60 -10.84
N PRO A 11 -9.98 -2.27 -10.36
CA PRO A 11 -10.12 -1.18 -9.41
C PRO A 11 -9.42 -1.50 -8.08
N LEU A 12 -8.91 -0.45 -7.43
CA LEU A 12 -8.15 -0.52 -6.18
C LEU A 12 -8.91 -1.27 -5.08
N ASP A 13 -10.24 -1.14 -5.07
CA ASP A 13 -11.15 -1.73 -4.08
C ASP A 13 -11.08 -3.27 -4.01
N ARG A 14 -10.65 -3.95 -5.07
CA ARG A 14 -10.44 -5.41 -5.10
C ARG A 14 -9.04 -5.83 -4.69
N VAL A 15 -8.09 -4.92 -4.73
CA VAL A 15 -6.66 -5.22 -4.60
C VAL A 15 -6.17 -4.90 -3.19
N LEU A 16 -6.42 -3.68 -2.72
CA LEU A 16 -5.91 -3.20 -1.44
C LEU A 16 -6.40 -4.04 -0.26
N PRO A 17 -7.69 -4.40 -0.12
CA PRO A 17 -8.13 -5.21 1.02
C PRO A 17 -7.45 -6.58 1.08
N ARG A 18 -7.14 -7.19 -0.07
CA ARG A 18 -6.42 -8.47 -0.14
C ARG A 18 -4.95 -8.35 0.27
N ILE A 19 -4.33 -7.21 0.02
CA ILE A 19 -2.97 -6.92 0.51
C ILE A 19 -3.01 -6.73 2.02
N ALA A 20 -3.94 -5.90 2.51
CA ALA A 20 -4.12 -5.65 3.94
C ALA A 20 -4.40 -6.93 4.73
N GLU A 21 -5.31 -7.77 4.24
CA GLU A 21 -5.64 -9.08 4.81
C GLU A 21 -4.40 -9.96 4.95
N ARG A 22 -3.60 -10.12 3.89
CA ARG A 22 -2.37 -10.93 3.94
C ARG A 22 -1.34 -10.38 4.92
N VAL A 23 -1.16 -9.06 4.96
CA VAL A 23 -0.22 -8.43 5.92
C VAL A 23 -0.66 -8.73 7.35
N VAL A 24 -1.92 -8.46 7.69
CA VAL A 24 -2.45 -8.67 9.05
C VAL A 24 -2.47 -10.14 9.43
N GLN A 25 -2.81 -11.06 8.50
CA GLN A 25 -2.79 -12.51 8.74
C GLN A 25 -1.40 -13.04 9.12
N THR A 26 -0.33 -12.36 8.70
CA THR A 26 1.05 -12.70 9.11
C THR A 26 1.48 -12.06 10.44
N GLY A 27 0.56 -11.39 11.15
CA GLY A 27 0.85 -10.59 12.34
C GLY A 27 1.51 -9.24 12.04
N GLY A 28 1.62 -8.88 10.76
CA GLY A 28 2.19 -7.62 10.32
C GLY A 28 1.25 -6.44 10.54
N ARG A 29 1.83 -5.24 10.55
CA ARG A 29 1.10 -3.97 10.58
C ARG A 29 1.32 -3.18 9.31
N LEU A 30 0.30 -2.45 8.89
CA LEU A 30 0.25 -1.75 7.61
C LEU A 30 -0.03 -0.26 7.80
N LEU A 31 0.70 0.57 7.05
CA LEU A 31 0.33 1.96 6.81
C LEU A 31 -0.24 2.06 5.38
N ILE A 32 -1.44 2.62 5.22
CA ILE A 32 -2.04 2.91 3.93
C ILE A 32 -1.94 4.42 3.71
N VAL A 33 -1.41 4.84 2.56
CA VAL A 33 -1.12 6.24 2.25
C VAL A 33 -1.91 6.66 1.02
N ALA A 34 -2.72 7.69 1.18
CA ALA A 34 -3.44 8.37 0.11
C ALA A 34 -3.55 9.85 0.44
N GLU A 35 -3.03 10.72 -0.42
CA GLU A 35 -3.07 12.17 -0.19
C GLU A 35 -4.50 12.76 -0.18
N PRO A 36 -5.43 12.38 -1.08
CA PRO A 36 -6.78 12.96 -1.07
C PRO A 36 -7.59 12.48 0.14
N GLU A 37 -8.19 13.41 0.88
CA GLU A 37 -9.04 13.09 2.03
C GLU A 37 -10.24 12.20 1.63
N GLU A 38 -10.89 12.54 0.51
CA GLU A 38 -12.01 11.76 -0.03
C GLU A 38 -11.62 10.30 -0.30
N GLN A 39 -10.41 10.07 -0.80
CA GLN A 39 -9.88 8.74 -1.01
C GLN A 39 -9.67 8.02 0.33
N ARG A 40 -9.09 8.67 1.34
CA ARG A 40 -8.93 8.07 2.68
C ARG A 40 -10.27 7.68 3.32
N VAL A 41 -11.29 8.54 3.21
CA VAL A 41 -12.65 8.25 3.70
C VAL A 41 -13.28 7.07 2.95
N ALA A 42 -13.08 6.98 1.63
CA ALA A 42 -13.55 5.85 0.85
C ALA A 42 -12.84 4.54 1.25
N LEU A 43 -11.53 4.59 1.50
CA LEU A 43 -10.74 3.45 1.94
C LEU A 43 -11.17 2.93 3.32
N ASP A 44 -11.43 3.84 4.27
CA ASP A 44 -11.95 3.50 5.59
C ASP A 44 -13.28 2.72 5.49
N ARG A 45 -14.23 3.23 4.69
CA ARG A 45 -15.51 2.53 4.45
C ARG A 45 -15.32 1.18 3.75
N LEU A 46 -14.43 1.13 2.76
CA LEU A 46 -14.15 -0.07 1.99
C LEU A 46 -13.61 -1.20 2.88
N LEU A 47 -12.63 -0.92 3.74
CA LEU A 47 -11.98 -1.97 4.53
C LEU A 47 -12.93 -2.61 5.55
N TRP A 48 -14.01 -1.93 5.94
CA TRP A 48 -15.08 -2.51 6.75
C TRP A 48 -16.09 -3.36 5.97
N SER A 49 -16.20 -3.19 4.66
CA SER A 49 -17.32 -3.73 3.88
C SER A 49 -16.90 -4.56 2.65
N TYR A 50 -15.61 -4.70 2.37
CA TYR A 50 -15.14 -5.35 1.14
C TYR A 50 -15.54 -6.83 1.03
N ALA A 51 -15.73 -7.53 2.15
CA ALA A 51 -16.28 -8.88 2.18
C ALA A 51 -17.07 -9.14 3.48
N PRO A 52 -18.21 -9.88 3.43
CA PRO A 52 -19.08 -10.07 4.59
C PRO A 52 -18.40 -10.64 5.85
N GLU A 53 -17.45 -11.55 5.66
CA GLU A 53 -16.73 -12.23 6.75
C GLU A 53 -15.34 -11.63 7.01
N SER A 54 -15.03 -10.48 6.40
CA SER A 54 -13.73 -9.83 6.61
C SER A 54 -13.72 -8.98 7.87
N PHE A 55 -12.58 -9.01 8.57
CA PHE A 55 -12.33 -8.14 9.70
C PHE A 55 -10.90 -7.60 9.60
N LEU A 56 -10.80 -6.33 9.19
CA LEU A 56 -9.54 -5.60 9.09
C LEU A 56 -9.60 -4.41 10.04
N PRO A 57 -9.19 -4.55 11.32
CA PRO A 57 -9.20 -3.43 12.25
C PRO A 57 -8.29 -2.30 11.75
N HIS A 58 -8.85 -1.10 11.63
CA HIS A 58 -8.16 0.06 11.12
C HIS A 58 -8.74 1.36 11.67
N ALA A 59 -7.97 2.44 11.53
CA ALA A 59 -8.44 3.80 11.67
C ALA A 59 -7.71 4.74 10.71
N GLN A 60 -8.27 5.92 10.48
CA GLN A 60 -7.49 7.05 9.96
C GLN A 60 -6.60 7.62 11.07
N ALA A 61 -5.37 7.98 10.72
CA ALA A 61 -4.40 8.56 11.64
C ALA A 61 -4.91 9.87 12.27
N GLY A 62 -4.51 10.11 13.51
CA GLY A 62 -5.03 11.20 14.34
C GLY A 62 -6.25 10.80 15.18
N SER A 63 -6.60 9.51 15.22
CA SER A 63 -7.64 8.98 16.11
C SER A 63 -7.10 8.77 17.54
N THR A 64 -7.98 8.55 18.51
CA THR A 64 -7.61 8.43 19.94
C THR A 64 -6.67 7.24 20.23
N ASP A 65 -6.65 6.19 19.41
CA ASP A 65 -5.84 4.99 19.66
C ASP A 65 -5.21 4.43 18.38
N ASP A 66 -4.45 5.29 17.69
CA ASP A 66 -3.70 4.91 16.50
C ASP A 66 -2.72 3.74 16.75
N THR A 67 -2.17 3.67 17.96
CA THR A 67 -1.15 2.66 18.33
C THR A 67 -1.73 1.24 18.37
N ALA A 68 -3.01 1.09 18.73
CA ALA A 68 -3.67 -0.20 18.76
C ALA A 68 -4.03 -0.73 17.36
N GLN A 69 -4.08 0.12 16.34
CA GLN A 69 -4.58 -0.27 15.02
C GLN A 69 -3.57 -1.10 14.22
N PRO A 70 -3.91 -2.33 13.79
CA PRO A 70 -3.08 -3.10 12.87
C PRO A 70 -2.86 -2.38 11.53
N ILE A 71 -3.84 -1.59 11.10
CA ILE A 71 -3.80 -0.80 9.86
C ILE A 71 -4.08 0.67 10.19
N LEU A 72 -3.25 1.58 9.73
CA LEU A 72 -3.52 3.03 9.76
C LEU A 72 -3.63 3.59 8.36
N ILE A 73 -4.60 4.46 8.13
CA ILE A 73 -4.76 5.22 6.89
C ILE A 73 -4.28 6.66 7.14
N THR A 74 -3.36 7.16 6.33
CA THR A 74 -2.76 8.49 6.50
C THR A 74 -2.66 9.24 5.18
N GLN A 75 -2.49 10.57 5.27
CA GLN A 75 -2.27 11.45 4.12
C GLN A 75 -0.89 11.25 3.49
N ASP A 76 0.11 11.03 4.33
CA ASP A 76 1.50 10.99 3.89
C ASP A 76 2.36 10.17 4.84
N ILE A 77 3.56 9.82 4.37
CA ILE A 77 4.60 9.20 5.16
C ILE A 77 5.42 10.30 5.83
N GLN A 78 5.60 10.19 7.14
CA GLN A 78 6.43 11.12 7.92
C GLN A 78 7.83 10.53 8.14
N GLU A 79 8.81 11.37 8.46
CA GLU A 79 10.15 10.89 8.85
C GLU A 79 10.12 10.06 10.15
N ALA A 80 9.23 10.44 11.08
CA ALA A 80 8.98 9.66 12.28
C ALA A 80 8.26 8.36 11.93
N ALA A 81 8.55 7.31 12.71
CA ALA A 81 7.87 6.03 12.56
C ALA A 81 6.35 6.20 12.73
N PRO A 82 5.53 5.43 11.97
CA PRO A 82 4.07 5.48 12.13
C PRO A 82 3.64 5.14 13.55
N ALA A 83 2.56 5.75 14.04
CA ALA A 83 2.06 5.55 15.40
C ALA A 83 1.73 4.07 15.71
N ASN A 84 1.28 3.30 14.71
CA ASN A 84 1.05 1.87 14.85
C ASN A 84 2.31 1.00 14.67
N ALA A 85 3.50 1.60 14.54
CA ALA A 85 4.75 0.89 14.26
C ALA A 85 4.71 -0.02 13.01
N ALA A 86 3.91 0.35 11.99
CA ALA A 86 3.85 -0.41 10.74
C ALA A 86 5.23 -0.54 10.08
N ARG A 87 5.54 -1.77 9.66
CA ARG A 87 6.74 -2.11 8.86
C ARG A 87 6.40 -2.40 7.39
N ASN A 88 5.11 -2.43 7.06
CA ASN A 88 4.60 -2.51 5.71
C ASN A 88 3.90 -1.19 5.35
N VAL A 89 4.07 -0.71 4.12
CA VAL A 89 3.37 0.47 3.61
C VAL A 89 2.70 0.19 2.26
N ALA A 90 1.45 0.60 2.09
CA ALA A 90 0.74 0.60 0.82
C ALA A 90 0.45 2.03 0.40
N VAL A 91 1.02 2.46 -0.72
CA VAL A 91 0.79 3.78 -1.30
C VAL A 91 -0.15 3.61 -2.48
N VAL A 92 -1.33 4.22 -2.39
CA VAL A 92 -2.46 3.90 -3.29
C VAL A 92 -2.97 5.07 -4.12
N ASP A 93 -2.30 6.22 -4.00
CA ASP A 93 -2.56 7.42 -4.80
C ASP A 93 -1.62 7.52 -6.02
N GLY A 94 -0.89 6.45 -6.35
CA GLY A 94 0.03 6.41 -7.49
C GLY A 94 1.31 7.26 -7.34
N ARG A 95 1.45 8.04 -6.27
CA ARG A 95 2.56 8.97 -6.07
C ARG A 95 3.74 8.30 -5.38
N TRP A 96 4.93 8.40 -5.98
CA TRP A 96 6.16 7.89 -5.39
C TRP A 96 6.64 8.79 -4.25
N ARG A 97 7.12 8.17 -3.17
CA ARG A 97 7.71 8.85 -2.00
C ARG A 97 8.94 8.09 -1.56
N ASP A 98 10.10 8.73 -1.49
CA ASP A 98 11.33 8.04 -1.07
C ASP A 98 11.27 7.54 0.38
N LEU A 99 10.46 8.16 1.24
CA LEU A 99 10.23 7.70 2.60
C LEU A 99 9.61 6.29 2.68
N ILE A 100 9.01 5.79 1.60
CA ILE A 100 8.59 4.38 1.49
C ILE A 100 9.75 3.43 1.80
N LEU A 101 11.00 3.82 1.48
CA LEU A 101 12.19 2.99 1.66
C LEU A 101 12.61 2.80 3.14
N THR A 102 11.96 3.48 4.08
CA THR A 102 12.18 3.32 5.53
C THR A 102 11.47 2.09 6.12
N PHE A 103 10.57 1.47 5.36
CA PHE A 103 9.82 0.28 5.72
C PHE A 103 10.56 -1.02 5.34
N ASP A 104 10.07 -2.17 5.79
CA ASP A 104 10.62 -3.49 5.42
C ASP A 104 10.01 -4.02 4.12
N ARG A 105 8.76 -3.64 3.85
CA ARG A 105 8.05 -3.92 2.60
C ARG A 105 7.13 -2.78 2.18
N ALA A 106 7.12 -2.50 0.88
CA ALA A 106 6.27 -1.49 0.27
C ALA A 106 5.42 -2.07 -0.87
N PHE A 107 4.18 -1.61 -0.95
CA PHE A 107 3.25 -1.85 -2.03
C PHE A 107 2.96 -0.51 -2.70
N HIS A 108 3.66 -0.21 -3.80
CA HIS A 108 3.38 0.99 -4.59
C HIS A 108 2.35 0.64 -5.66
N ILE A 109 1.13 1.11 -5.46
CA ILE A 109 -0.04 0.78 -6.29
C ILE A 109 -0.36 1.99 -7.17
N PHE A 110 -0.44 1.75 -8.47
CA PHE A 110 -0.66 2.79 -9.48
C PHE A 110 -1.43 2.26 -10.68
N ASP A 111 -2.05 3.15 -11.44
CA ASP A 111 -2.73 2.87 -12.70
C ASP A 111 -1.96 3.46 -13.90
N ASP A 112 -2.59 3.43 -15.08
CA ASP A 112 -2.01 3.97 -16.31
C ASP A 112 -1.73 5.49 -16.24
N GLU A 113 -2.42 6.25 -15.38
CA GLU A 113 -2.18 7.69 -15.23
C GLU A 113 -0.84 7.96 -14.54
N ALA A 114 -0.49 7.12 -13.55
CA ALA A 114 0.74 7.21 -12.76
C ALA A 114 1.90 6.32 -13.28
N ILE A 115 1.71 5.58 -14.38
CA ILE A 115 2.72 4.62 -14.90
C ILE A 115 4.08 5.26 -15.20
N ARG A 116 4.10 6.52 -15.66
CA ARG A 116 5.35 7.23 -15.95
C ARG A 116 6.17 7.49 -14.69
N GLU A 117 5.50 7.91 -13.61
CA GLU A 117 6.13 8.15 -12.32
C GLU A 117 6.63 6.85 -11.71
N ALA A 118 5.80 5.81 -11.69
CA ALA A 118 6.18 4.48 -11.23
C ALA A 118 7.40 3.92 -11.99
N ARG A 119 7.50 4.17 -13.31
CA ARG A 119 8.65 3.76 -14.11
C ARG A 119 9.93 4.53 -13.76
N LEU A 120 9.82 5.81 -13.41
CA LEU A 120 10.98 6.59 -12.95
C LEU A 120 11.48 6.05 -11.61
N ALA A 121 10.57 5.83 -10.66
CA ALA A 121 10.89 5.21 -9.37
C ALA A 121 11.53 3.82 -9.55
N TRP A 122 10.93 2.95 -10.36
CA TRP A 122 11.47 1.62 -10.67
C TRP A 122 12.91 1.67 -11.15
N LYS A 123 13.25 2.60 -12.05
CA LYS A 123 14.61 2.80 -12.56
C LYS A 123 15.54 3.35 -11.49
N ALA A 124 15.09 4.33 -10.70
CA ALA A 124 15.89 4.93 -9.63
C ALA A 124 16.28 3.94 -8.52
N LEU A 125 15.53 2.84 -8.39
CA LEU A 125 15.81 1.75 -7.45
C LEU A 125 16.68 0.63 -8.02
N ALA A 126 16.94 0.60 -9.34
CA ALA A 126 17.61 -0.53 -9.98
C ALA A 126 19.03 -0.76 -9.46
N ASP A 127 19.76 0.32 -9.14
CA ASP A 127 21.15 0.28 -8.71
C ASP A 127 21.33 0.45 -7.19
N ARG A 128 20.24 0.31 -6.41
CA ARG A 128 20.29 0.47 -4.96
C ARG A 128 20.44 -0.88 -4.26
N ASP A 129 21.56 -1.05 -3.56
CA ASP A 129 21.82 -2.25 -2.77
C ASP A 129 20.75 -2.47 -1.68
N GLY A 130 20.38 -3.73 -1.46
CA GLY A 130 19.42 -4.12 -0.41
C GLY A 130 17.95 -3.83 -0.73
N ILE A 131 17.65 -3.35 -1.94
CA ILE A 131 16.28 -3.17 -2.44
C ILE A 131 15.93 -4.27 -3.44
N GLU A 132 14.99 -5.13 -3.07
CA GLU A 132 14.37 -6.06 -4.00
C GLU A 132 13.11 -5.41 -4.57
N ARG A 133 13.06 -5.25 -5.88
CA ARG A 133 11.91 -4.65 -6.58
C ARG A 133 11.19 -5.72 -7.39
N ARG A 134 9.87 -5.77 -7.30
CA ARG A 134 9.02 -6.71 -8.06
C ARG A 134 7.94 -5.94 -8.78
N TYR A 135 7.66 -6.30 -10.01
CA TYR A 135 6.60 -5.71 -10.81
C TYR A 135 5.45 -6.69 -10.99
N TRP A 136 4.27 -6.29 -10.54
CA TRP A 136 3.05 -7.08 -10.58
C TRP A 136 2.06 -6.44 -11.53
N LYS A 137 1.49 -7.25 -12.41
CA LYS A 137 0.36 -6.89 -13.28
C LYS A 137 -0.64 -8.03 -13.31
N GLN A 138 -1.89 -7.77 -13.70
CA GLN A 138 -2.82 -8.85 -13.98
C GLN A 138 -2.70 -9.29 -15.44
N ASN A 139 -2.83 -10.58 -15.68
CA ASN A 139 -2.96 -11.11 -17.03
C ASN A 139 -4.41 -11.00 -17.54
N ASP A 140 -4.66 -11.45 -18.77
CA ASP A 140 -5.97 -11.40 -19.42
C ASP A 140 -7.07 -12.16 -18.64
N SER A 141 -6.69 -13.08 -17.75
CA SER A 141 -7.62 -13.81 -16.85
C SER A 141 -7.83 -13.12 -15.49
N GLY A 142 -7.27 -11.93 -15.29
CA GLY A 142 -7.35 -11.16 -14.04
C GLY A 142 -6.46 -11.66 -12.91
N ARG A 143 -5.61 -12.68 -13.15
CA ARG A 143 -4.68 -13.22 -12.15
C ARG A 143 -3.41 -12.37 -12.10
N TRP A 144 -2.91 -12.15 -10.89
CA TRP A 144 -1.63 -11.47 -10.66
C TRP A 144 -0.46 -12.34 -11.12
N GLU A 145 0.45 -11.74 -11.89
CA GLU A 145 1.72 -12.32 -12.28
C GLU A 145 2.87 -11.34 -12.00
N GLN A 146 4.02 -11.88 -11.59
CA GLN A 146 5.24 -11.11 -11.49
C GLN A 146 5.87 -11.01 -12.88
N ALA A 147 5.92 -9.81 -13.42
CA ALA A 147 6.42 -9.52 -14.76
C ALA A 147 7.88 -9.02 -14.78
N ALA A 148 8.40 -8.56 -13.64
CA ALA A 148 9.81 -8.24 -13.43
C ALA A 148 10.19 -8.24 -11.94
#